data_AF-A0A958RX83-F1
#
_entry.id   AF-A0A958RX83-F1
#
_cell.length_a   1.000
_cell.length_b   1.000
_cell.length_c   1.000
_cell.angle_alpha   90.00
_cell.angle_beta   90.00
_cell.angle_gamma   90.00
#
_symmetry.space_group_name_H-M   'P 1'
#
loop_
_entity.id
_entity.type
_entity.pdbx_description
1 polymer ?
#
loop_
_entity_poly.entity_id
_entity_poly.type
_entity_poly.pdbx_seq_one_letter_code
_entity_poly.pdbx_strand_id
1 'polypeptide(L)'
;MPIFLIAASIGGLIGGYFKLRKKDNGLYISVLVVLPFLASPIESYIGANTTPYKAYTYIDIAAPADKIWDNVTRVREISEEEDNGWLTHLLNFPRPVNAELNHEGVGAYREAIFTNGLVFHETVTEYFDNQKMSFTIKALPHEIPLTTMDEHLVVGGKYFDVLNGTYELEKLDERTCRLHLWSNFKLTTTFNFYASWWANSIMKDIQNNILHIQKERAERQS
;
A
#
# COMPACT_ATOMS: atom_id res chain seq x y z
N MET A 1 -2.80 -20.29 2.50
CA MET A 1 -3.44 -21.48 3.11
C MET A 1 -4.58 -21.16 4.09
N PRO A 2 -4.47 -20.18 5.03
CA PRO A 2 -5.53 -19.94 6.05
C PRO A 2 -6.86 -19.43 5.47
N ILE A 3 -6.81 -18.57 4.46
CA ILE A 3 -8.01 -17.97 3.83
C ILE A 3 -8.83 -19.02 3.09
N PHE A 4 -8.18 -20.01 2.47
CA PHE A 4 -8.86 -21.13 1.82
C PHE A 4 -9.61 -22.01 2.82
N LEU A 5 -9.06 -22.19 4.04
CA LEU A 5 -9.75 -22.94 5.09
C LEU A 5 -10.98 -22.19 5.58
N ILE A 6 -10.88 -20.86 5.76
CA ILE A 6 -12.04 -20.03 6.16
C ILE A 6 -13.10 -20.03 5.05
N ALA A 7 -12.71 -19.84 3.79
CA ALA A 7 -13.62 -19.90 2.66
C ALA A 7 -14.26 -21.29 2.50
N ALA A 8 -13.49 -22.36 2.71
CA ALA A 8 -14.00 -23.73 2.69
C ALA A 8 -14.90 -24.03 3.89
N SER A 9 -14.63 -23.47 5.07
CA SER A 9 -15.52 -23.58 6.24
C SER A 9 -16.83 -22.83 6.04
N ILE A 10 -16.78 -21.61 5.46
CA ILE A 10 -17.98 -20.85 5.12
C ILE A 10 -18.78 -21.59 4.04
N GLY A 11 -18.12 -22.06 2.98
CA GLY A 11 -18.75 -22.88 1.94
C GLY A 11 -19.35 -24.18 2.49
N GLY A 12 -18.67 -24.84 3.43
CA GLY A 12 -19.13 -26.04 4.12
C GLY A 12 -20.31 -25.78 5.05
N LEU A 13 -20.33 -24.65 5.76
CA LEU A 13 -21.45 -24.23 6.61
C LEU A 13 -22.68 -23.86 5.78
N ILE A 14 -22.50 -23.13 4.68
CA ILE A 14 -23.57 -22.77 3.74
C ILE A 14 -24.12 -24.06 3.09
N GLY A 15 -23.25 -24.93 2.59
CA GLY A 15 -23.64 -26.21 2.01
C GLY A 15 -24.35 -27.14 3.01
N GLY A 16 -23.87 -27.18 4.26
CA GLY A 16 -24.49 -27.94 5.35
C GLY A 16 -25.85 -27.39 5.74
N TYR A 17 -26.00 -26.07 5.82
CA TYR A 17 -27.25 -25.39 6.13
C TYR A 17 -28.33 -25.66 5.06
N PHE A 18 -27.97 -25.63 3.78
CA PHE A 18 -28.89 -25.96 2.68
C PHE A 18 -29.24 -27.45 2.64
N LYS A 19 -28.29 -28.35 2.95
CA LYS A 19 -28.53 -29.80 3.04
C LYS A 19 -29.51 -30.19 4.15
N LEU A 20 -29.52 -29.45 5.26
CA LEU A 20 -30.40 -29.71 6.40
C LEU A 20 -31.85 -29.23 6.18
N ARG A 21 -32.12 -28.42 5.14
CA ARG A 21 -33.42 -27.75 4.95
C ARG A 21 -34.37 -28.33 3.89
N LYS A 22 -33.97 -29.21 2.96
CA LYS A 22 -34.94 -29.93 2.06
C LYS A 22 -34.34 -31.11 1.27
N LYS A 23 -35.24 -32.04 0.91
CA LYS A 23 -35.07 -33.43 0.46
C LYS A 23 -34.58 -33.66 -1.00
N ASP A 24 -34.03 -32.65 -1.69
CA ASP A 24 -33.50 -32.80 -3.06
C ASP A 24 -32.00 -32.47 -3.11
N ASN A 25 -31.17 -33.45 -2.72
CA ASN A 25 -29.74 -33.27 -2.46
C ASN A 25 -28.83 -33.23 -3.70
N GLY A 26 -29.26 -33.78 -4.84
CA GLY A 26 -28.38 -33.97 -6.01
C GLY A 26 -28.05 -32.69 -6.76
N LEU A 27 -29.03 -31.80 -6.95
CA LEU A 27 -28.91 -30.61 -7.80
C LEU A 27 -28.05 -29.52 -7.15
N TYR A 28 -28.22 -29.23 -5.86
CA TYR A 28 -27.49 -28.14 -5.19
C TYR A 28 -25.99 -28.43 -5.03
N ILE A 29 -25.63 -29.67 -4.71
CA ILE A 29 -24.23 -30.08 -4.61
C ILE A 29 -23.58 -30.05 -5.99
N SER A 30 -24.30 -30.50 -7.03
CA SER A 30 -23.80 -30.44 -8.42
C SER A 30 -23.59 -28.99 -8.88
N VAL A 31 -24.52 -28.08 -8.58
CA VAL A 31 -24.35 -26.65 -8.91
C VAL A 31 -23.15 -26.05 -8.19
N LEU A 32 -22.96 -26.33 -6.89
CA LEU A 32 -21.84 -25.78 -6.11
C LEU A 32 -20.47 -26.30 -6.59
N VAL A 33 -20.39 -27.55 -7.03
CA VAL A 33 -19.18 -28.15 -7.61
C VAL A 33 -18.91 -27.67 -9.04
N VAL A 34 -19.96 -27.40 -9.82
CA VAL A 34 -19.85 -26.97 -11.23
C VAL A 34 -19.69 -25.45 -11.36
N LEU A 35 -20.11 -24.67 -10.37
CA LEU A 35 -20.03 -23.21 -10.37
C LEU A 35 -18.61 -22.65 -10.65
N PRO A 36 -17.52 -23.17 -10.05
CA PRO A 36 -16.16 -22.69 -10.34
C PRO A 36 -15.77 -22.93 -11.81
N PHE A 37 -16.20 -24.05 -12.40
CA PHE A 37 -15.93 -24.39 -13.79
C PHE A 37 -16.74 -23.55 -14.77
N LEU A 38 -17.95 -23.11 -14.39
CA LEU A 38 -18.74 -22.15 -15.18
C LEU A 38 -18.26 -20.70 -15.02
N ALA A 39 -17.66 -20.37 -13.87
CA ALA A 39 -17.11 -19.03 -13.60
C ALA A 39 -15.73 -18.82 -14.24
N SER A 40 -14.92 -19.88 -14.38
CA SER A 40 -13.55 -19.79 -14.94
C SER A 40 -13.47 -19.18 -16.36
N PRO A 41 -14.36 -19.46 -17.32
CA PRO A 41 -14.36 -18.80 -18.62
C PRO A 41 -14.68 -17.30 -18.55
N ILE A 42 -15.47 -16.88 -17.56
CA ILE A 42 -15.83 -15.47 -17.36
C ILE A 42 -14.59 -14.67 -16.95
N GLU A 43 -13.73 -15.23 -16.09
CA GLU A 43 -12.46 -14.62 -15.70
C GLU A 43 -11.51 -14.41 -16.89
N SER A 44 -11.46 -15.37 -17.83
CA SER A 44 -10.64 -15.25 -19.04
C SER A 44 -11.16 -14.20 -20.03
N TYR A 45 -12.47 -13.91 -20.04
CA TYR A 45 -13.07 -12.90 -20.92
C TYR A 45 -12.86 -11.47 -20.42
N ILE A 46 -12.66 -11.27 -19.12
CA ILE A 46 -12.50 -9.94 -18.50
C ILE A 46 -11.14 -9.32 -18.85
N GLY A 47 -10.13 -10.13 -19.17
CA GLY A 47 -8.78 -9.68 -19.52
C GLY A 47 -8.06 -8.98 -18.35
N ALA A 48 -6.73 -8.96 -18.39
CA ALA A 48 -5.98 -8.15 -17.43
C ALA A 48 -6.10 -6.68 -17.84
N ASN A 49 -6.74 -5.85 -17.02
CA ASN A 49 -6.88 -4.41 -17.28
C ASN A 49 -5.90 -3.64 -16.40
N THR A 50 -5.14 -2.74 -16.99
CA THR A 50 -4.29 -1.82 -16.23
C THR A 50 -5.13 -0.63 -15.78
N THR A 51 -5.38 -0.52 -14.48
CA THR A 51 -6.18 0.57 -13.91
C THR A 51 -5.32 1.44 -13.00
N PRO A 52 -5.33 2.78 -13.17
CA PRO A 52 -4.68 3.69 -12.24
C PRO A 52 -5.53 3.86 -10.98
N TYR A 53 -4.89 3.85 -9.82
CA TYR A 53 -5.48 4.04 -8.51
C TYR A 53 -4.74 5.13 -7.75
N LYS A 54 -5.45 5.78 -6.83
CA LYS A 54 -4.90 6.80 -5.92
C LYS A 54 -5.19 6.38 -4.48
N ALA A 55 -4.13 6.18 -3.69
CA ALA A 55 -4.24 6.09 -2.24
C ALA A 55 -4.00 7.47 -1.65
N TYR A 56 -4.87 7.89 -0.72
CA TYR A 56 -4.81 9.17 -0.05
C TYR A 56 -5.04 8.97 1.45
N THR A 57 -4.20 9.61 2.24
CA THR A 57 -4.20 9.64 3.71
C THR A 57 -3.80 11.03 4.18
N TYR A 58 -4.10 11.34 5.44
CA TYR A 58 -3.67 12.58 6.08
C TYR A 58 -3.57 12.37 7.59
N ILE A 59 -2.80 13.22 8.26
CA ILE A 59 -2.73 13.27 9.72
C ILE A 59 -2.58 14.71 10.21
N ASP A 60 -3.15 15.01 11.37
CA ASP A 60 -3.00 16.30 12.04
C ASP A 60 -1.85 16.21 13.06
N ILE A 61 -0.92 17.17 12.99
CA ILE A 61 0.32 17.21 13.75
C ILE A 61 0.39 18.53 14.51
N ALA A 62 0.55 18.45 15.84
CA ALA A 62 0.71 19.61 16.72
C ALA A 62 2.18 20.10 16.72
N ALA A 63 2.66 20.53 15.55
CA ALA A 63 3.99 21.05 15.34
C ALA A 63 3.98 22.18 14.28
N PRO A 64 4.93 23.12 14.32
CA PRO A 64 5.07 24.12 13.28
C PRO A 64 5.58 23.49 11.97
N ALA A 65 5.27 24.14 10.85
CA ALA A 65 5.49 23.61 9.51
C ALA A 65 6.94 23.21 9.24
N ASP A 66 7.90 23.99 9.73
CA ASP A 66 9.34 23.78 9.57
C ASP A 66 9.81 22.46 10.19
N LYS A 67 9.28 22.12 11.37
CA LYS A 67 9.61 20.86 12.06
C LYS A 67 9.02 19.65 11.33
N ILE A 68 7.80 19.79 10.82
CA ILE A 68 7.19 18.73 10.03
C ILE A 68 7.97 18.53 8.73
N TRP A 69 8.32 19.63 8.07
CA TRP A 69 8.98 19.62 6.77
C TRP A 69 10.39 19.01 6.82
N ASP A 70 11.18 19.33 7.86
CA ASP A 70 12.52 18.74 8.05
C ASP A 70 12.46 17.21 8.18
N ASN A 71 11.43 16.68 8.85
CA ASN A 71 11.23 15.24 8.96
C ASN A 71 10.72 14.61 7.64
N VAL A 72 9.94 15.34 6.83
CA VAL A 72 9.46 14.88 5.50
C VAL A 72 10.57 14.82 4.46
N THR A 73 11.47 15.81 4.43
CA THR A 73 12.59 15.88 3.48
C THR A 73 13.72 14.93 3.84
N ARG A 74 13.92 14.68 5.15
CA ARG A 74 14.97 13.80 5.67
C ARG A 74 14.38 12.76 6.63
N VAL A 75 13.84 11.68 6.07
CA VAL A 75 13.36 10.54 6.86
C VAL A 75 14.57 9.74 7.34
N ARG A 76 15.05 10.08 8.54
CA ARG A 76 16.10 9.32 9.23
C ARG A 76 15.64 7.90 9.54
N GLU A 77 16.61 7.02 9.80
CA GLU A 77 16.38 5.62 10.13
C GLU A 77 15.22 5.44 11.12
N ILE A 78 14.27 4.60 10.73
CA ILE A 78 13.07 4.24 11.47
C ILE A 78 13.39 2.98 12.27
N SER A 79 13.35 3.10 13.59
CA SER A 79 13.53 1.93 14.47
C SER A 79 12.29 1.03 14.45
N GLU A 80 12.44 -0.25 14.78
CA GLU A 80 11.31 -1.18 14.82
C GLU A 80 10.24 -0.78 15.85
N GLU A 81 10.59 0.00 16.87
CA GLU A 81 9.69 0.48 17.91
C GLU A 81 8.79 1.64 17.42
N GLU A 82 9.22 2.38 16.38
CA GLU A 82 8.45 3.48 15.77
C GLU A 82 7.48 2.97 14.70
N ASP A 83 7.69 1.76 14.19
CA ASP A 83 6.89 1.16 13.12
C ASP A 83 5.61 0.52 13.65
N ASN A 84 4.47 1.14 13.35
CA ASN A 84 3.14 0.72 13.78
C ASN A 84 2.29 0.12 12.64
N GLY A 85 2.91 -0.29 11.53
CA GLY A 85 2.23 -0.89 10.39
C GLY A 85 1.64 -2.27 10.69
N TRP A 86 0.35 -2.32 11.07
CA TRP A 86 -0.28 -3.59 11.48
C TRP A 86 -0.48 -4.56 10.31
N LEU A 87 -0.87 -4.05 9.14
CA LEU A 87 -1.22 -4.89 7.99
C LEU A 87 0.05 -5.35 7.28
N THR A 88 1.03 -4.46 7.15
CA THR A 88 2.36 -4.79 6.65
C THR A 88 3.05 -5.83 7.52
N HIS A 89 2.98 -5.71 8.85
CA HIS A 89 3.50 -6.73 9.77
C HIS A 89 2.76 -8.07 9.63
N LEU A 90 1.42 -8.06 9.55
CA LEU A 90 0.61 -9.28 9.36
C LEU A 90 0.94 -10.02 8.05
N LEU A 91 1.22 -9.28 6.99
CA LEU A 91 1.50 -9.83 5.66
C LEU A 91 3.00 -10.03 5.39
N ASN A 92 3.86 -9.76 6.38
CA ASN A 92 5.31 -9.80 6.24
C ASN A 92 5.82 -8.93 5.07
N PHE A 93 5.16 -7.80 4.85
CA PHE A 93 5.45 -6.84 3.78
C PHE A 93 6.65 -5.96 4.18
N PRO A 94 7.55 -5.59 3.24
CA PRO A 94 8.67 -4.69 3.51
C PRO A 94 8.27 -3.38 4.20
N ARG A 95 9.01 -3.00 5.23
CA ARG A 95 8.76 -1.82 6.06
C ARG A 95 9.72 -0.68 5.70
N PRO A 96 9.31 0.60 5.77
CA PRO A 96 10.21 1.71 5.47
C PRO A 96 11.33 1.80 6.53
N VAL A 97 12.58 1.95 6.09
CA VAL A 97 13.76 2.05 6.96
C VAL A 97 14.29 3.49 6.97
N ASN A 98 14.60 4.06 5.81
CA ASN A 98 15.03 5.46 5.71
C ASN A 98 14.76 6.01 4.30
N ALA A 99 14.75 7.34 4.18
CA ALA A 99 14.67 8.04 2.90
C ALA A 99 15.20 9.48 3.06
N GLU A 100 16.40 9.76 2.57
CA GLU A 100 17.06 11.07 2.71
C GLU A 100 17.31 11.74 1.35
N LEU A 101 16.83 12.97 1.19
CA LEU A 101 17.11 13.79 0.00
C LEU A 101 18.58 14.21 -0.06
N ASN A 102 19.17 14.06 -1.25
CA ASN A 102 20.52 14.57 -1.52
C ASN A 102 20.63 16.11 -1.42
N HIS A 103 19.56 16.82 -1.76
CA HIS A 103 19.39 18.26 -1.57
C HIS A 103 17.90 18.61 -1.56
N GLU A 104 17.54 19.83 -1.18
CA GLU A 104 16.16 20.31 -1.26
C GLU A 104 15.93 21.00 -2.61
N GLY A 105 14.78 20.75 -3.24
CA GLY A 105 14.40 21.36 -4.52
C GLY A 105 14.04 20.38 -5.64
N VAL A 106 13.61 20.94 -6.77
CA VAL A 106 13.28 20.14 -7.96
C VAL A 106 14.54 19.47 -8.53
N GLY A 107 14.42 18.20 -8.90
CA GLY A 107 15.54 17.37 -9.33
C GLY A 107 16.29 16.67 -8.20
N ALA A 108 15.92 16.94 -6.95
CA ALA A 108 16.43 16.19 -5.81
C ALA A 108 16.07 14.72 -5.92
N TYR A 109 16.94 13.90 -5.34
CA TYR A 109 16.89 12.46 -5.43
C TYR A 109 17.07 11.83 -4.05
N ARG A 110 16.29 10.78 -3.78
CA ARG A 110 16.46 9.93 -2.60
C ARG A 110 16.19 8.48 -2.90
N GLU A 111 16.86 7.62 -2.14
CA GLU A 111 16.55 6.20 -2.09
C GLU A 111 15.68 5.96 -0.86
N ALA A 112 14.45 5.50 -1.08
CA ALA A 112 13.61 5.04 0.00
C ALA A 112 13.88 3.55 0.20
N ILE A 113 14.61 3.23 1.28
CA ILE A 113 15.03 1.87 1.61
C ILE A 113 13.96 1.24 2.49
N PHE A 114 13.57 0.03 2.12
CA PHE A 114 12.64 -0.80 2.87
C PHE A 114 13.34 -2.08 3.32
N THR A 115 12.79 -2.76 4.33
CA THR A 115 13.31 -4.04 4.81
C THR A 115 13.31 -5.08 3.68
N ASN A 116 14.07 -6.17 3.87
CA ASN A 116 14.24 -7.21 2.86
C ASN A 116 14.86 -6.71 1.53
N GLY A 117 15.60 -5.59 1.55
CA GLY A 117 16.37 -5.10 0.41
C GLY A 117 15.54 -4.45 -0.70
N LEU A 118 14.29 -4.06 -0.42
CA LEU A 118 13.47 -3.30 -1.36
C LEU A 118 13.92 -1.84 -1.37
N VAL A 119 14.29 -1.32 -2.53
CA VAL A 119 14.69 0.09 -2.70
C VAL A 119 13.83 0.74 -3.76
N PHE A 120 13.34 1.94 -3.45
CA PHE A 120 12.66 2.81 -4.40
C PHE A 120 13.51 4.04 -4.67
N HIS A 121 13.70 4.35 -5.94
CA HIS A 121 14.40 5.55 -6.36
C HIS A 121 13.40 6.65 -6.63
N GLU A 122 13.48 7.72 -5.85
CA GLU A 122 12.53 8.81 -5.90
C GLU A 122 13.19 10.07 -6.43
N THR A 123 12.53 10.76 -7.37
CA THR A 123 13.01 12.02 -7.95
C THR A 123 11.96 13.11 -7.80
N VAL A 124 12.32 14.20 -7.14
CA VAL A 124 11.44 15.35 -6.87
C VAL A 124 11.14 16.10 -8.16
N THR A 125 9.86 16.21 -8.49
CA THR A 125 9.36 16.91 -9.69
C THR A 125 8.80 18.29 -9.38
N GLU A 126 8.27 18.49 -8.18
CA GLU A 126 7.78 19.78 -7.69
C GLU A 126 8.20 19.96 -6.24
N TYR A 127 8.68 21.15 -5.89
CA TYR A 127 9.08 21.47 -4.53
C TYR A 127 8.69 22.91 -4.19
N PHE A 128 7.91 23.06 -3.12
CA PHE A 128 7.55 24.30 -2.47
C PHE A 128 7.87 24.13 -0.99
N ASP A 129 8.84 24.91 -0.52
CA ASP A 129 9.35 24.79 0.84
C ASP A 129 8.23 24.96 1.88
N ASN A 130 8.21 24.07 2.88
CA ASN A 130 7.19 24.04 3.93
C ASN A 130 5.74 23.90 3.45
N GLN A 131 5.51 23.44 2.21
CA GLN A 131 4.18 23.40 1.61
C GLN A 131 3.93 22.14 0.80
N LYS A 132 4.76 21.82 -0.19
CA LYS A 132 4.47 20.73 -1.12
C LYS A 132 5.72 20.11 -1.71
N MET A 133 5.74 18.78 -1.78
CA MET A 133 6.78 18.02 -2.46
C MET A 133 6.15 16.87 -3.24
N SER A 134 6.27 16.91 -4.57
CA SER A 134 5.86 15.83 -5.45
C SER A 134 7.08 15.12 -6.01
N PHE A 135 7.04 13.80 -6.10
CA PHE A 135 8.15 12.99 -6.58
C PHE A 135 7.66 11.83 -7.44
N THR A 136 8.46 11.44 -8.41
CA THR A 136 8.28 10.20 -9.19
C THR A 136 9.00 9.07 -8.49
N ILE A 137 8.44 7.87 -8.56
CA ILE A 137 8.96 6.67 -7.91
C ILE A 137 9.33 5.68 -9.01
N LYS A 138 10.50 5.07 -8.89
CA LYS A 138 10.94 3.96 -9.74
C LYS A 138 11.44 2.83 -8.87
N ALA A 139 10.77 1.69 -8.96
CA ALA A 139 11.28 0.43 -8.45
C ALA A 139 12.10 -0.24 -9.56
N LEU A 140 13.31 -0.69 -9.25
CA LEU A 140 14.16 -1.43 -10.18
C LEU A 140 14.02 -2.93 -9.90
N PRO A 141 13.28 -3.70 -10.73
CA PRO A 141 12.97 -5.10 -10.41
C PRO A 141 14.20 -6.01 -10.29
N HIS A 142 15.34 -5.61 -10.87
CA HIS A 142 16.60 -6.34 -10.79
C HIS A 142 17.32 -6.15 -9.46
N GLU A 143 16.94 -5.13 -8.68
CA GLU A 143 17.50 -4.86 -7.35
C GLU A 143 16.66 -5.47 -6.23
N ILE A 144 15.43 -5.88 -6.52
CA ILE A 144 14.51 -6.48 -5.55
C ILE A 144 14.84 -7.98 -5.42
N PRO A 145 15.29 -8.45 -4.25
CA PRO A 145 15.49 -9.88 -4.05
C PRO A 145 14.19 -10.67 -4.28
N LEU A 146 14.30 -11.84 -4.92
CA LEU A 146 13.15 -12.74 -5.13
C LEU A 146 12.51 -13.21 -3.81
N THR A 147 13.20 -13.05 -2.69
CA THR A 147 12.74 -13.39 -1.34
C THR A 147 12.00 -12.25 -0.64
N THR A 148 11.95 -11.06 -1.24
CA THR A 148 11.42 -9.84 -0.60
C THR A 148 9.91 -9.84 -0.51
N MET A 149 9.24 -10.44 -1.50
CA MET A 149 7.78 -10.53 -1.60
C MET A 149 7.38 -11.85 -2.31
N ASP A 150 6.15 -12.31 -2.11
CA ASP A 150 5.58 -13.42 -2.89
C ASP A 150 5.66 -13.09 -4.39
N GLU A 151 5.94 -14.08 -5.24
CA GLU A 151 6.17 -13.93 -6.69
C GLU A 151 4.98 -13.25 -7.41
N HIS A 152 3.80 -13.29 -6.79
CA HIS A 152 2.57 -12.64 -7.28
C HIS A 152 2.38 -11.18 -6.84
N LEU A 153 3.29 -10.63 -6.04
CA LEU A 153 3.22 -9.28 -5.45
C LEU A 153 4.51 -8.45 -5.71
N VAL A 154 5.20 -8.70 -6.82
CA VAL A 154 6.42 -7.93 -7.15
C VAL A 154 6.06 -6.48 -7.51
N VAL A 155 6.52 -5.54 -6.68
CA VAL A 155 6.40 -4.09 -6.90
C VAL A 155 7.39 -3.64 -7.99
N GLY A 156 6.95 -2.79 -8.92
CA GLY A 156 7.73 -2.38 -10.11
C GLY A 156 7.71 -3.41 -11.26
N GLY A 157 6.99 -4.51 -11.06
CA GLY A 157 6.83 -5.57 -12.06
C GLY A 157 5.61 -5.35 -12.97
N LYS A 158 5.26 -6.40 -13.72
CA LYS A 158 4.13 -6.40 -14.66
C LYS A 158 2.77 -6.11 -14.00
N TYR A 159 2.64 -6.40 -12.70
CA TYR A 159 1.36 -6.46 -11.99
C TYR A 159 1.07 -5.27 -11.07
N PHE A 160 2.10 -4.63 -10.51
CA PHE A 160 1.94 -3.48 -9.61
C PHE A 160 3.10 -2.51 -9.75
N ASP A 161 2.79 -1.23 -9.92
CA ASP A 161 3.78 -0.16 -10.12
C ASP A 161 3.34 1.11 -9.39
N VAL A 162 4.25 1.73 -8.62
CA VAL A 162 3.98 2.98 -7.90
C VAL A 162 4.64 4.10 -8.68
N LEU A 163 3.85 5.06 -9.17
CA LEU A 163 4.30 6.03 -10.16
C LEU A 163 4.86 7.30 -9.53
N ASN A 164 4.15 7.81 -8.53
CA ASN A 164 4.47 9.08 -7.89
C ASN A 164 3.84 9.16 -6.49
N GLY A 165 4.41 10.04 -5.70
CA GLY A 165 3.89 10.45 -4.40
C GLY A 165 3.90 11.97 -4.27
N THR A 166 3.04 12.48 -3.40
CA THR A 166 3.04 13.89 -3.03
C THR A 166 2.78 14.04 -1.54
N TYR A 167 3.61 14.86 -0.90
CA TYR A 167 3.34 15.46 0.40
C TYR A 167 2.82 16.87 0.21
N GLU A 168 1.80 17.24 0.97
CA GLU A 168 1.29 18.60 1.04
C GLU A 168 0.97 18.95 2.50
N LEU A 169 1.35 20.15 2.91
CA LEU A 169 1.14 20.64 4.26
C LEU A 169 0.08 21.75 4.24
N GLU A 170 -0.99 21.53 4.99
CA GLU A 170 -2.07 22.49 5.20
C GLU A 170 -1.97 23.05 6.62
N LYS A 171 -1.85 24.38 6.77
CA LYS A 171 -1.86 25.01 8.09
C LYS A 171 -3.30 25.09 8.62
N LEU A 172 -3.58 24.45 9.75
CA LEU A 172 -4.91 24.49 10.37
C LEU A 172 -5.03 25.62 11.40
N ASP A 173 -4.01 25.79 12.24
CA ASP A 173 -3.94 26.86 13.24
C ASP A 173 -2.48 27.31 13.49
N GLU A 174 -2.21 28.09 14.55
CA GLU A 174 -0.85 28.56 14.86
C GLU A 174 0.14 27.46 15.27
N ARG A 175 -0.36 26.32 15.75
CA ARG A 175 0.44 25.20 16.32
C ARG A 175 0.17 23.86 15.65
N THR A 176 -0.84 23.76 14.80
CA THR A 176 -1.28 22.51 14.18
C THR A 176 -1.26 22.64 12.65
N CYS A 177 -0.63 21.66 12.01
CA CYS A 177 -0.67 21.49 10.56
C CYS A 177 -1.21 20.10 10.21
N ARG A 178 -1.89 19.99 9.07
CA ARG A 178 -2.28 18.72 8.47
C ARG A 178 -1.28 18.34 7.39
N LEU A 179 -0.72 17.15 7.52
CA LEU A 179 0.16 16.57 6.51
C LEU A 179 -0.65 15.58 5.65
N HIS A 180 -0.80 15.89 4.38
CA HIS A 180 -1.42 15.06 3.38
C HIS A 180 -0.38 14.20 2.67
N LEU A 181 -0.72 12.94 2.41
CA LEU A 181 0.08 12.04 1.59
C LEU A 181 -0.82 11.31 0.61
N TRP A 182 -0.47 11.38 -0.68
CA TRP A 182 -1.07 10.50 -1.67
C TRP A 182 -0.05 9.93 -2.62
N SER A 183 -0.41 8.77 -3.18
CA SER A 183 0.41 8.06 -4.15
C SER A 183 -0.48 7.53 -5.26
N ASN A 184 -0.03 7.69 -6.50
CA ASN A 184 -0.68 7.09 -7.65
C ASN A 184 0.05 5.80 -8.02
N PHE A 185 -0.70 4.72 -8.19
CA PHE A 185 -0.17 3.41 -8.53
C PHE A 185 -1.03 2.74 -9.61
N LYS A 186 -0.44 1.77 -10.32
CA LYS A 186 -1.09 0.96 -11.33
C LYS A 186 -1.15 -0.47 -10.87
N LEU A 187 -2.28 -1.11 -11.16
CA LEU A 187 -2.45 -2.55 -11.04
C LEU A 187 -2.83 -3.12 -12.39
N THR A 188 -2.21 -4.22 -12.76
CA THR A 188 -2.54 -4.99 -13.96
C THR A 188 -2.91 -6.41 -13.52
N THR A 189 -4.19 -6.71 -13.40
CA THR A 189 -4.64 -8.06 -13.01
C THR A 189 -5.96 -8.44 -13.67
N THR A 190 -6.25 -9.75 -13.71
CA THR A 190 -7.55 -10.30 -14.10
C THR A 190 -8.58 -10.21 -12.97
N PHE A 191 -8.14 -10.12 -11.70
CA PHE A 191 -8.99 -10.02 -10.51
C PHE A 191 -8.98 -8.61 -9.90
N ASN A 192 -9.35 -7.61 -10.71
CA ASN A 192 -9.18 -6.20 -10.36
C ASN A 192 -9.86 -5.78 -9.05
N PHE A 193 -11.06 -6.28 -8.75
CA PHE A 193 -11.78 -5.84 -7.55
C PHE A 193 -11.06 -6.25 -6.25
N TYR A 194 -10.70 -7.53 -6.10
CA TYR A 194 -10.03 -8.03 -4.91
C TYR A 194 -8.61 -7.47 -4.76
N ALA A 195 -7.84 -7.48 -5.85
CA ALA A 195 -6.47 -6.99 -5.83
C ALA A 195 -6.40 -5.48 -5.54
N SER A 196 -7.30 -4.68 -6.12
CA SER A 196 -7.34 -3.24 -5.86
C SER A 196 -7.72 -2.91 -4.42
N TRP A 197 -8.63 -3.67 -3.82
CA TRP A 197 -8.97 -3.51 -2.40
C TRP A 197 -7.77 -3.76 -1.49
N TRP A 198 -7.02 -4.85 -1.72
CA TRP A 198 -5.82 -5.15 -0.96
C TRP A 198 -4.70 -4.13 -1.20
N ALA A 199 -4.38 -3.82 -2.45
CA ALA A 199 -3.32 -2.86 -2.78
C ALA A 199 -3.60 -1.48 -2.18
N ASN A 200 -4.83 -1.00 -2.26
CA ASN A 200 -5.22 0.27 -1.64
C ASN A 200 -5.11 0.21 -0.12
N SER A 201 -5.50 -0.91 0.50
CA SER A 201 -5.39 -1.10 1.95
C SER A 201 -3.93 -1.12 2.41
N ILE A 202 -3.06 -1.86 1.72
CA ILE A 202 -1.62 -1.93 2.01
C ILE A 202 -0.97 -0.56 1.80
N MET A 203 -1.27 0.13 0.70
CA MET A 203 -0.72 1.45 0.43
C MET A 203 -1.12 2.46 1.52
N LYS A 204 -2.37 2.43 1.96
CA LYS A 204 -2.83 3.29 3.05
C LYS A 204 -2.19 2.93 4.39
N ASP A 205 -1.94 1.65 4.67
CA ASP A 205 -1.23 1.22 5.88
C ASP A 205 0.19 1.78 5.91
N ILE A 206 0.92 1.63 4.81
CA ILE A 206 2.28 2.19 4.65
C ILE A 206 2.25 3.71 4.80
N GLN A 207 1.35 4.40 4.10
CA GLN A 207 1.25 5.86 4.18
C GLN A 207 0.91 6.34 5.59
N ASN A 208 -0.05 5.71 6.26
CA ASN A 208 -0.43 6.05 7.63
C ASN A 208 0.72 5.82 8.61
N ASN A 209 1.47 4.73 8.45
CA ASN A 209 2.63 4.45 9.28
C ASN A 209 3.69 5.54 9.14
N ILE A 210 4.03 5.91 7.90
CA ILE A 210 4.97 7.01 7.63
C ILE A 210 4.46 8.32 8.26
N LEU A 211 3.20 8.67 8.02
CA LEU A 211 2.59 9.89 8.58
C LEU A 211 2.64 9.91 10.12
N HIS A 212 2.40 8.77 10.77
CA HIS A 212 2.47 8.64 12.21
C HIS A 212 3.89 8.87 12.75
N ILE A 213 4.90 8.28 12.09
CA ILE A 213 6.31 8.49 12.44
C ILE A 213 6.68 9.98 12.33
N GLN A 214 6.26 10.65 11.24
CA GLN A 214 6.51 12.09 11.08
C GLN A 214 5.82 12.92 12.16
N LYS A 215 4.61 12.55 12.54
CA LYS A 215 3.88 13.19 13.64
C LYS A 215 4.66 13.09 14.94
N GLU A 216 5.02 11.88 15.36
CA GLU A 216 5.71 11.68 16.64
C GLU A 216 7.05 12.42 16.69
N ARG A 217 7.81 12.39 15.59
CA ARG A 217 9.11 13.07 15.51
C ARG A 217 8.97 14.59 15.56
N ALA A 218 8.01 15.15 14.82
CA ALA A 218 7.79 16.59 14.80
C ALA A 218 7.25 17.11 16.15
N GLU A 219 6.32 16.40 16.78
CA GLU A 219 5.75 16.80 18.07
C GLU A 219 6.78 16.70 19.22
N ARG A 220 7.73 15.77 19.17
CA ARG A 220 8.84 15.71 20.15
C ARG A 220 9.86 16.85 20.01
N GLN A 221 9.95 17.46 18.83
CA GLN A 221 10.91 18.54 18.53
C GLN A 221 10.30 19.95 18.68
N SER A 222 9.01 20.04 19.03
CA SER A 222 8.22 21.27 19.10
C SER A 222 8.12 21.86 20.50
#